data_AF-A0A0A5HVJ5-F1
#
_entry.id   AF-A0A0A5HVJ5-F1
#
_cell.length_a   1.000
_cell.length_b   1.000
_cell.length_c   1.000
_cell.angle_alpha   90.00
_cell.angle_beta   90.00
_cell.angle_gamma   90.00
#
_symmetry.space_group_name_H-M   'P 1'
#
loop_
_entity.id
_entity.type
_entity.pdbx_description
1 polymer ?
#
loop_
_entity_poly.entity_id
_entity_poly.type
_entity_poly.pdbx_seq_one_letter_code
_entity_poly.pdbx_strand_id
1 'polypeptide(L)' 'MRKGISYLFVLFIVSTILFLIVTNVFKTYTPTVAYLLSMIVSHLILEKNEWVIDPIIKGLKWGLRQ' A
#
# COMPACT_ATOMS: atom_id res chain seq x y z
N MET A 1 18.29 -3.13 6.85
CA MET A 1 17.77 -3.70 5.58
C MET A 1 16.38 -4.35 5.71
N ARG A 2 16.03 -5.10 6.78
CA ARG A 2 14.68 -5.71 6.92
C ARG A 2 13.49 -4.74 6.88
N LYS A 3 13.62 -3.54 7.48
CA LYS A 3 12.53 -2.54 7.51
C LYS A 3 12.22 -1.96 6.12
N GLY A 4 13.24 -1.68 5.30
CA GLY A 4 13.04 -1.13 3.95
C GLY A 4 12.32 -2.09 3.01
N ILE A 5 12.64 -3.38 3.09
CA ILE A 5 11.96 -4.42 2.29
C ILE A 5 10.50 -4.57 2.75
N SER A 6 10.26 -4.56 4.07
CA SER A 6 8.91 -4.63 4.61
C SER A 6 8.07 -3.40 4.22
N TYR A 7 8.67 -2.21 4.18
CA TYR A 7 8.03 -0.98 3.73
C TYR A 7 7.62 -1.08 2.26
N LEU A 8 8.54 -1.49 1.38
CA LEU A 8 8.25 -1.65 -0.05
C LEU A 8 7.14 -2.67 -0.29
N PHE A 9 7.14 -3.77 0.46
CA PHE A 9 6.12 -4.81 0.33
C PHE A 9 4.73 -4.29 0.72
N VAL A 10 4.63 -3.57 1.86
CA VAL A 10 3.37 -2.95 2.30
C VAL A 10 2.92 -1.87 1.32
N LEU A 11 3.85 -1.03 0.84
CA LEU A 11 3.56 -0.01 -0.16
C LEU A 11 2.96 -0.62 -1.43
N PHE A 12 3.53 -1.74 -1.90
CA PHE A 12 3.08 -2.41 -3.11
C PHE A 12 1.67 -2.99 -2.94
N ILE A 13 1.39 -3.63 -1.80
CA ILE A 13 0.07 -4.19 -1.48
C ILE A 13 -0.97 -3.07 -1.36
N VAL A 14 -0.68 -2.05 -0.57
CA VAL A 14 -1.60 -0.93 -0.33
C VAL A 14 -1.89 -0.19 -1.64
N SER A 15 -0.87 0.07 -2.45
CA SER A 15 -1.04 0.72 -3.76
C SER A 15 -1.90 -0.10 -4.71
N THR A 16 -1.75 -1.44 -4.70
CA THR A 16 -2.55 -2.32 -5.57
C THR A 16 -4.01 -2.36 -5.14
N ILE A 17 -4.27 -2.45 -3.83
CA ILE A 17 -5.63 -2.42 -3.27
C ILE A 17 -6.29 -1.08 -3.56
N LEU A 18 -5.57 0.02 -3.32
CA LEU A 18 -6.08 1.37 -3.55
C LEU A 18 -6.38 1.60 -5.03
N PHE A 19 -5.51 1.11 -5.92
CA PHE A 19 -5.74 1.15 -7.36
C PHE A 19 -7.01 0.38 -7.75
N LEU A 20 -7.18 -0.86 -7.27
CA LEU A 20 -8.39 -1.65 -7.55
C LEU A 20 -9.67 -0.94 -7.10
N ILE A 21 -9.65 -0.33 -5.91
CA ILE A 21 -10.80 0.44 -5.40
C ILE A 21 -11.07 1.65 -6.30
N VAL A 22 -10.03 2.44 -6.60
CA VAL A 22 -10.17 3.66 -7.44
C VAL A 22 -10.65 3.31 -8.84
N THR A 23 -10.07 2.29 -9.48
CA THR A 23 -10.46 1.86 -10.83
C THR A 23 -11.89 1.31 -10.87
N ASN A 24 -12.30 0.57 -9.84
CA ASN A 24 -13.66 0.03 -9.78
C ASN A 24 -14.71 1.11 -9.49
N VAL A 25 -14.38 2.09 -8.63
CA VAL A 25 -15.28 3.21 -8.29
C VAL A 25 -15.39 4.23 -9.43
N PHE A 26 -14.26 4.63 -10.01
CA PHE A 26 -14.23 5.72 -10.99
C PHE A 26 -14.36 5.28 -12.44
N LYS A 27 -14.37 3.95 -12.72
CA LYS A 27 -14.38 3.38 -14.08
C LYS A 27 -13.44 4.14 -15.01
N THR A 28 -12.21 4.33 -14.55
CA THR A 28 -11.28 5.31 -15.12
C THR A 28 -10.84 4.90 -16.53
N TYR A 29 -11.02 5.80 -17.51
CA TYR A 29 -10.58 5.59 -18.89
C TYR A 29 -9.05 5.59 -19.06
N THR A 30 -8.31 6.13 -18.07
CA THR A 30 -6.84 6.20 -18.03
C THR A 30 -6.28 5.45 -16.82
N PRO A 31 -6.17 4.11 -16.88
CA PRO A 31 -5.73 3.29 -15.75
C PRO A 31 -4.31 3.63 -15.28
N THR A 32 -3.43 4.07 -16.17
CA THR A 32 -2.03 4.43 -15.83
C THR A 32 -1.95 5.61 -14.86
N VAL A 33 -2.79 6.64 -15.05
CA VAL A 33 -2.81 7.84 -14.19
C VAL A 33 -3.41 7.48 -12.82
N ALA A 34 -4.47 6.67 -12.81
CA ALA A 34 -5.09 6.19 -11.57
C ALA A 34 -4.12 5.33 -10.73
N TYR A 35 -3.27 4.53 -11.39
CA TYR A 35 -2.24 3.73 -10.71
C TYR A 35 -1.16 4.61 -10.09
N LEU A 36 -0.62 5.58 -10.85
CA LEU A 36 0.36 6.54 -10.33
C LEU A 36 -0.18 7.34 -9.15
N LEU A 37 -1.42 7.82 -9.24
CA LEU A 37 -2.05 8.56 -8.16
C LEU A 37 -2.21 7.67 -6.92
N SER A 38 -2.62 6.41 -7.10
CA SER A 38 -2.76 5.44 -6.01
C SER A 38 -1.42 5.14 -5.34
N MET A 39 -0.33 5.07 -6.10
CA MET A 39 1.01 4.86 -5.58
C MET A 39 1.50 6.06 -4.77
N ILE A 40 1.31 7.28 -5.28
CA ILE A 40 1.67 8.53 -4.59
C ILE A 40 0.86 8.67 -3.30
N VAL A 41 -0.44 8.44 -3.35
CA VAL A 41 -1.32 8.50 -2.17
C VAL A 41 -0.94 7.44 -1.15
N SER A 42 -0.63 6.21 -1.58
CA SER A 42 -0.16 5.15 -0.68
C SER A 42 1.16 5.50 -0.01
N HIS A 43 2.09 6.12 -0.74
CA HIS A 43 3.35 6.60 -0.20
C HIS A 43 3.14 7.70 0.85
N LEU A 44 2.33 8.71 0.53
CA LEU A 44 1.96 9.80 1.45
C LEU A 44 1.25 9.28 2.72
N ILE A 45 0.37 8.29 2.59
CA ILE A 45 -0.32 7.68 3.73
C ILE A 45 0.66 6.93 4.63
N LEU A 46 1.59 6.16 4.04
CA LEU A 46 2.62 5.44 4.79
C LEU A 46 3.61 6.39 5.45
N GLU A 47 4.03 7.45 4.77
CA GLU A 47 4.98 8.43 5.28
C GLU A 47 4.37 9.28 6.40
N LYS A 48 3.12 9.73 6.23
CA LYS A 48 2.41 10.53 7.23
C LYS A 48 1.99 9.72 8.45
N ASN A 49 1.74 8.43 8.28
CA ASN A 49 1.32 7.55 9.38
C ASN A 49 2.29 6.38 9.53
N GLU A 50 3.49 6.65 10.04
CA GLU A 50 4.44 5.59 10.44
C GLU A 50 3.81 4.58 11.40
N TRP A 51 2.84 5.02 12.22
CA TRP A 51 1.97 4.21 13.09
C TRP A 51 1.23 3.09 12.34
N VAL A 52 0.93 3.23 11.04
CA VAL A 52 0.17 2.22 10.27
C VAL A 52 1.08 1.05 9.91
N ILE A 53 2.38 1.31 9.78
CA ILE A 53 3.38 0.33 9.38
C ILE A 53 3.66 -0.63 10.54
N ASP A 54 3.71 -0.15 11.78
CA ASP A 54 3.96 -0.97 12.98
C ASP A 54 2.97 -2.14 13.21
N PRO A 55 1.63 -1.94 13.21
CA PRO A 55 0.66 -3.00 13.38
C PRO A 55 0.59 -3.91 12.15
N ILE A 56 0.84 -3.41 10.94
CA ILE A 56 0.90 -4.25 9.73
C ILE A 56 2.13 -5.16 9.78
N ILE A 57 3.31 -4.66 10.18
CA ILE A 57 4.51 -5.49 10.40
C ILE A 57 4.25 -6.53 11.50
N LYS A 58 3.59 -6.14 12.61
CA LYS A 58 3.24 -7.06 13.70
C LYS A 58 2.23 -8.13 13.24
N GLY A 59 1.22 -7.75 12.47
CA GLY A 59 0.21 -8.65 11.92
C GLY A 59 0.78 -9.62 10.89
N LEU A 60 1.63 -9.13 9.97
CA LEU A 60 2.31 -9.96 8.99
C LEU A 60 3.26 -10.97 9.65
N LYS A 61 3.94 -10.57 10.74
CA LYS A 61 4.81 -11.45 11.53
C LYS A 61 4.04 -12.53 12.29
N TRP A 62 2.78 -12.31 12.61
CA TRP A 62 1.89 -13.30 13.24
C TRP A 62 1.31 -14.29 12.21
N GLY A 63 0.92 -13.82 11.03
CA GLY A 63 0.41 -14.68 9.95
C GLY A 63 1.46 -15.63 9.35
N LEU A 64 2.75 -15.28 9.40
CA LEU A 64 3.86 -16.12 8.95
C LEU A 64 4.38 -17.12 10.00
N ARG A 65 3.74 -17.20 11.18
CA ARG A 65 4.13 -18.10 12.27
C ARG A 65 3.15 -19.24 12.52
N GLN A 66 2.10 -19.37 11.68
CA GLN A 66 1.33 -20.60 11.50
C GLN A 66 1.91 -21.39 10.33
#